data_AF-A0A938HD97-F1
#
_entry.id   AF-A0A938HD97-F1
#
_cell.length_a   1.000
_cell.length_b   1.000
_cell.length_c   1.000
_cell.angle_alpha   90.00
_cell.angle_beta   90.00
_cell.angle_gamma   90.00
#
_symmetry.space_group_name_H-M   'P 1'
#
loop_
_entity.id
_entity.type
_entity.pdbx_description
1 polymer ?
#
loop_
_entity_poly.entity_id
_entity_poly.type
_entity_poly.pdbx_seq_one_letter_code
_entity_poly.pdbx_strand_id
1 'polypeptide(L)' 'MDRIIPLILAGGRGTRIAGIYPDLPKPAIPVCGKPFLAWILNQLSKADFTKVVISGGHLF' A
#
# COMPACT_ATOMS: atom_id res chain seq x y z
N MET A 1 8.53 8.08 17.48
CA MET A 1 7.16 7.49 17.41
C MET A 1 7.12 6.02 17.87
N ASP A 2 8.14 5.53 18.55
CA ASP A 2 8.51 4.10 18.55
C ASP A 2 7.53 3.15 19.25
N ARG A 3 6.49 3.70 19.90
CA ARG A 3 5.38 2.95 20.51
C ARG A 3 4.14 2.82 19.62
N ILE A 4 4.07 3.51 18.48
CA ILE A 4 2.95 3.46 17.55
C ILE A 4 3.45 2.92 16.21
N ILE A 5 2.88 1.81 15.77
CA ILE A 5 3.21 1.17 14.50
C ILE A 5 1.98 1.26 13.58
N PRO A 6 2.05 2.03 12.48
CA PRO A 6 0.97 2.08 11.50
C PRO A 6 0.74 0.70 10.87
N LEU A 7 -0.53 0.32 10.75
CA LEU A 7 -0.99 -0.86 10.03
C LEU A 7 -1.69 -0.44 8.73
N ILE A 8 -1.16 -0.88 7.59
CA ILE A 8 -1.79 -0.69 6.28
C ILE A 8 -2.52 -1.97 5.90
N LEU A 9 -3.85 -1.89 5.75
CA LEU A 9 -4.67 -2.99 5.25
C LEU A 9 -4.65 -2.98 3.71
N ALA A 10 -3.97 -3.96 3.13
CA ALA A 10 -3.62 -4.04 1.72
C ALA A 10 -4.17 -5.28 1.02
N GLY A 11 -5.00 -6.10 1.69
CA GLY A 11 -5.44 -7.41 1.19
C GLY A 11 -6.71 -7.43 0.32
N GLY A 12 -7.28 -6.28 -0.06
CA GLY A 12 -8.51 -6.23 -0.84
C GLY A 12 -8.34 -6.62 -2.31
N ARG A 13 -9.30 -7.37 -2.87
CA ARG A 13 -9.25 -7.89 -4.26
C ARG A 13 -9.21 -6.86 -5.40
N GLY A 14 -9.45 -5.57 -5.12
CA GLY A 14 -9.36 -4.53 -6.15
C GLY A 14 -10.35 -4.65 -7.32
N THR A 15 -11.50 -5.29 -7.15
CA THR A 15 -12.41 -5.69 -8.25
C THR A 15 -12.83 -4.57 -9.21
N ARG A 16 -12.94 -3.33 -8.73
CA ARG A 16 -13.29 -2.16 -9.56
C ARG A 16 -12.18 -1.73 -10.54
N ILE A 17 -10.91 -1.98 -10.18
CA ILE A 17 -9.74 -1.59 -11.00
C ILE A 17 -9.13 -2.80 -11.72
N ALA A 18 -9.52 -4.02 -11.33
CA ALA A 18 -9.01 -5.27 -11.88
C ALA A 18 -9.20 -5.40 -13.40
N GLY A 19 -10.20 -4.74 -14.00
CA GLY A 19 -10.37 -4.71 -15.45
C GLY A 19 -9.25 -3.97 -16.20
N ILE A 20 -8.48 -3.13 -15.52
CA ILE A 20 -7.34 -2.37 -16.07
C ILE A 20 -6.02 -3.01 -15.61
N TYR A 21 -5.98 -3.50 -14.38
CA TYR A 21 -4.80 -4.13 -13.77
C TYR A 21 -5.19 -5.47 -13.13
N PRO A 22 -5.35 -6.55 -13.93
CA PRO A 22 -5.88 -7.82 -13.44
C PRO A 22 -4.88 -8.58 -12.55
N ASP A 23 -3.58 -8.47 -12.85
CA ASP A 23 -2.53 -9.25 -12.22
C ASP A 23 -1.73 -8.47 -11.17
N LEU A 24 -2.14 -7.23 -10.87
CA LEU A 24 -1.48 -6.39 -9.87
C LEU A 24 -2.40 -6.17 -8.67
N PRO A 25 -1.92 -6.39 -7.43
CA PRO A 25 -2.67 -5.98 -6.27
C PRO A 25 -2.81 -4.45 -6.29
N LYS A 26 -3.98 -3.94 -5.89
CA LYS A 26 -4.27 -2.49 -5.92
C LYS A 26 -3.14 -1.60 -5.36
N PRO A 27 -2.47 -1.96 -4.24
CA PRO A 27 -1.37 -1.14 -3.70
C PRO A 27 -0.13 -1.06 -4.61
N ALA A 28 0.07 -2.01 -5.53
CA ALA A 28 1.19 -2.02 -6.47
C ALA A 28 0.91 -1.24 -7.77
N ILE A 29 -0.35 -0.87 -8.03
CA ILE A 29 -0.73 -0.13 -9.24
C ILE A 29 0.06 1.19 -9.31
N PRO A 30 0.68 1.51 -10.46
CA PRO A 30 1.48 2.71 -10.62
C PRO A 30 0.61 3.97 -10.63
N VAL A 31 1.00 4.96 -9.84
CA VAL A 31 0.47 6.33 -9.83
C VAL A 31 1.66 7.27 -9.97
N CYS A 32 1.68 8.05 -11.06
CA CYS A 32 2.80 8.92 -11.43
C CYS A 32 4.17 8.20 -11.41
N GLY A 33 4.22 6.99 -11.97
CA GLY A 33 5.46 6.19 -12.10
C GLY A 33 5.91 5.46 -10.83
N LYS A 34 5.15 5.52 -9.73
CA LYS A 34 5.47 4.81 -8.47
C LYS A 34 4.28 3.97 -8.00
N PRO A 35 4.49 2.81 -7.35
CA PRO A 35 3.41 2.05 -6.74
C PRO A 35 2.56 2.92 -5.81
N PHE A 36 1.24 2.76 -5.82
CA PHE A 36 0.34 3.53 -4.95
C PHE A 36 0.76 3.46 -3.47
N LEU A 37 1.20 2.28 -3.01
CA LEU A 37 1.71 2.06 -1.66
C LEU A 37 2.91 2.96 -1.30
N ALA A 38 3.78 3.29 -2.27
CA ALA A 38 4.93 4.15 -2.04
C ALA A 38 4.52 5.56 -1.60
N TRP A 39 3.38 6.06 -2.07
CA TRP A 39 2.84 7.36 -1.66
C TRP A 39 2.35 7.35 -0.22
N ILE A 40 1.78 6.24 0.25
CA ILE A 40 1.37 6.05 1.64
C ILE A 40 2.59 5.95 2.54
N LEU A 41 3.58 5.13 2.15
CA LEU A 41 4.84 4.97 2.90
C LEU A 41 5.61 6.28 3.00
N ASN A 42 5.66 7.07 1.93
CA ASN A 42 6.29 8.40 1.95
C ASN A 42 5.59 9.37 2.93
N GLN A 43 4.26 9.32 3.03
CA GLN A 43 3.54 10.13 4.03
C GLN A 43 3.86 9.68 5.46
N LEU A 44 3.91 8.38 5.72
CA LEU A 44 4.30 7.84 7.02
C LEU A 44 5.76 8.20 7.37
N SER A 45 6.66 8.11 6.40
CA SER A 45 8.06 8.49 6.56
C SER A 45 8.21 9.98 6.89
N LYS A 46 7.45 10.86 6.24
CA LYS A 46 7.41 12.30 6.55
C LYS A 46 6.82 12.62 7.92
N ALA A 47 6.06 11.68 8.50
CA ALA A 47 5.54 11.74 9.85
C ALA A 47 6.43 10.96 10.84
N ASP A 48 7.72 10.77 10.53
CA ASP A 48 8.72 10.15 11.40
C ASP A 48 8.42 8.69 11.82
N PHE A 49 7.58 7.98 11.06
CA PHE A 49 7.43 6.53 11.22
C PHE A 49 8.55 5.79 10.50
N THR A 50 9.32 5.01 11.25
CA THR A 50 10.42 4.17 10.74
C THR A 50 10.04 2.69 10.62
N LYS A 51 8.88 2.30 11.17
CA LYS A 51 8.32 0.95 11.10
C LYS A 51 6.86 1.02 10.68
N VAL A 52 6.45 0.08 9.85
CA VAL A 52 5.07 -0.08 9.36
C VAL A 52 4.78 -1.56 9.19
N VAL A 53 3.55 -1.97 9.45
CA VAL A 53 3.07 -3.32 9.13
C VAL A 53 2.12 -3.22 7.95
N ILE A 54 2.29 -4.09 6.97
CA ILE A 54 1.36 -4.22 5.84
C ILE A 54 0.68 -5.56 5.97
N SER A 55 -0.65 -5.54 6.14
CA SER A 55 -1.48 -6.74 6.10
C SER A 55 -1.93 -6.97 4.67
N GLY A 56 -1.24 -7.88 3.99
CA GLY A 56 -1.53 -8.32 2.62
C GLY A 56 -2.73 -9.26 2.52
N GLY A 57 -2.97 -9.77 1.32
CA GLY A 57 -4.08 -10.66 1.00
C GLY A 57 -4.04 -11.08 -0.47
N HIS A 58 -5.15 -10.95 -1.19
CA HIS A 58 -5.21 -11.38 -2.59
C HIS A 58 -4.16 -10.67 -3.47
N LEU A 59 -3.29 -11.46 -4.10
CA LEU A 59 -2.17 -11.02 -4.95
C LEU A 59 -1.06 -10.22 -4.24
N PHE A 60 -1.03 -10.19 -2.90
CA PHE A 60 0.01 -9.52 -2.11
C PHE A 60 1.07 -10.50 -1.61
#